data_AF-A0A7W9UVK1-F1
#
_entry.id   AF-A0A7W9UVK1-F1
#
_cell.length_a   1.000
_cell.length_b   1.000
_cell.length_c   1.000
_cell.angle_alpha   90.00
_cell.angle_beta   90.00
_cell.angle_gamma   90.00
#
_symmetry.space_group_name_H-M   'P 1'
#
loop_
_entity.id
_entity.type
_entity.pdbx_description
1 polymer ?
#
loop_
_entity_poly.entity_id
_entity_poly.type
_entity_poly.pdbx_seq_one_letter_code
_entity_poly.pdbx_strand_id
1 'polypeptide(L)'
;MNDTAIINADQIELDGGDVMLQELSVGDPIEIEKQTGPLSPGIWVITAFEADDRSRARVRRMTVDEIRAARHREATARIYE
;
A
#
# COMPACT_ATOMS: atom_id res chain seq x y z
N MET A 1 -7.18 -12.05 -11.93
CA MET A 1 -6.34 -10.97 -12.49
C MET A 1 -6.05 -10.02 -11.35
N ASN A 2 -4.78 -9.83 -10.98
CA ASN A 2 -4.42 -8.84 -9.96
C ASN A 2 -4.50 -7.46 -10.60
N ASP A 3 -5.29 -6.58 -10.01
CA ASP A 3 -5.39 -5.19 -10.44
C ASP A 3 -4.07 -4.47 -10.10
N THR A 4 -3.51 -3.75 -11.07
CA THR A 4 -2.31 -2.94 -10.88
C THR A 4 -2.60 -1.52 -11.31
N ALA A 5 -2.22 -0.57 -10.47
CA ALA A 5 -2.44 0.85 -10.70
C ALA A 5 -1.17 1.64 -10.37
N ILE A 6 -1.07 2.84 -10.93
CA ILE A 6 -0.02 3.81 -10.59
C ILE A 6 -0.69 4.92 -9.79
N ILE A 7 -0.08 5.26 -8.67
CA ILE A 7 -0.54 6.28 -7.74
C ILE A 7 0.51 7.38 -7.64
N ASN A 8 0.05 8.61 -7.48
CA ASN A 8 0.91 9.72 -7.13
C ASN A 8 0.84 9.99 -5.63
N ALA A 9 1.90 10.54 -5.06
CA ALA A 9 1.94 10.90 -3.65
C ALA A 9 0.81 11.88 -3.25
N ASP A 10 0.34 12.74 -4.16
CA ASP A 10 -0.77 13.66 -3.87
C ASP A 10 -2.13 12.96 -3.77
N GLN A 11 -2.28 11.79 -4.37
CA GLN A 11 -3.55 11.07 -4.38
C GLN A 11 -3.78 10.32 -3.08
N ILE A 12 -2.72 9.97 -2.35
CA ILE A 12 -2.83 9.22 -1.10
C ILE A 12 -2.67 10.18 0.07
N GLU A 13 -3.79 10.74 0.51
CA GLU A 13 -3.90 11.26 1.87
C GLU A 13 -4.16 10.07 2.80
N LEU A 14 -3.10 9.55 3.43
CA LEU A 14 -3.25 8.57 4.51
C LEU A 14 -3.90 9.24 5.72
N ASP A 15 -4.92 8.61 6.30
CA ASP A 15 -5.59 9.10 7.51
C ASP A 15 -4.54 9.21 8.63
N GLY A 16 -4.13 10.44 8.95
CA GLY A 16 -3.01 10.74 9.84
C GLY A 16 -2.07 11.85 9.36
N GLY A 17 -2.10 12.23 8.07
CA GLY A 17 -1.37 13.39 7.54
C GLY A 17 0.16 13.36 7.61
N ASP A 18 0.74 12.38 8.31
CA ASP A 18 2.18 12.30 8.58
C ASP A 18 2.91 11.33 7.63
N VAL A 19 2.23 10.30 7.12
CA VAL A 19 2.89 9.26 6.31
C VAL A 19 2.85 9.64 4.84
N MET A 20 4.02 9.96 4.29
CA MET A 20 4.21 10.27 2.87
C MET A 20 4.54 9.00 2.09
N LEU A 21 4.15 8.93 0.80
CA LEU A 21 4.55 7.83 -0.11
C LEU A 21 6.06 7.57 -0.11
N GLN A 22 6.86 8.60 0.18
CA GLN A 22 8.32 8.57 0.24
C GLN A 22 8.86 7.71 1.41
N GLU A 23 8.09 7.61 2.49
CA GLU A 23 8.44 6.82 3.69
C GLU A 23 8.12 5.34 3.53
N LEU A 24 7.25 5.03 2.57
CA LEU A 24 6.89 3.66 2.24
C LEU A 24 7.98 3.00 1.40
N SER A 25 8.04 1.68 1.49
CA SER A 25 8.98 0.85 0.74
C SER A 25 8.26 -0.14 -0.16
N VAL A 26 8.98 -0.68 -1.15
CA VAL A 26 8.45 -1.79 -1.95
C VAL A 26 8.13 -2.97 -1.03
N GLY A 27 6.92 -3.52 -1.16
CA GLY A 27 6.39 -4.55 -0.28
C GLY A 27 5.52 -4.03 0.85
N ASP A 28 5.48 -2.71 1.07
CA ASP A 28 4.66 -2.11 2.12
C ASP A 28 3.16 -2.09 1.73
N PRO A 29 2.26 -2.51 2.64
CA PRO A 29 0.82 -2.50 2.39
C PRO A 29 0.19 -1.14 2.68
N ILE A 30 -0.56 -0.63 1.72
CA ILE A 30 -1.34 0.60 1.80
C ILE A 30 -2.83 0.26 1.87
N GLU A 31 -3.52 0.71 2.91
CA GLU A 31 -4.97 0.58 3.03
C GLU A 31 -5.66 1.81 2.42
N ILE A 32 -6.53 1.55 1.43
CA ILE A 32 -7.32 2.57 0.74
C ILE A 32 -8.76 2.41 1.21
N GLU A 33 -9.21 3.28 2.11
CA GLU A 33 -10.56 3.19 2.69
C GLU A 33 -11.66 3.71 1.75
N LYS A 34 -11.34 4.73 0.96
CA LYS A 34 -12.24 5.36 -0.01
C LYS A 34 -11.65 5.28 -1.41
N GLN A 35 -12.52 5.28 -2.42
CA GLN A 35 -12.06 5.27 -3.80
C GLN A 35 -11.18 6.50 -4.07
N THR A 36 -9.95 6.25 -4.48
CA THR A 36 -8.93 7.28 -4.72
C THR A 36 -8.43 7.14 -6.15
N GLY A 37 -8.92 8.02 -7.03
CA GLY A 37 -8.64 7.94 -8.46
C GLY A 37 -9.00 6.57 -9.06
N PRO A 38 -8.06 5.83 -9.68
CA PRO A 38 -8.31 4.50 -10.21
C PRO A 38 -8.34 3.39 -9.14
N LEU A 39 -7.97 3.68 -7.89
CA LEU A 39 -7.91 2.69 -6.83
C LEU A 39 -9.28 2.44 -6.23
N SER A 40 -9.73 1.20 -6.32
CA SER A 40 -10.85 0.73 -5.51
C SER A 40 -10.43 0.58 -4.04
N PRO A 41 -11.36 0.77 -3.09
CA PRO A 41 -11.08 0.56 -1.68
C PRO A 41 -10.63 -0.89 -1.40
N GLY A 42 -9.67 -1.01 -0.48
CA GLY A 42 -9.01 -2.26 -0.10
C GLY A 42 -7.51 -2.07 0.16
N ILE A 43 -6.80 -3.18 0.34
CA ILE A 43 -5.36 -3.16 0.63
C ILE A 43 -4.57 -3.37 -0.66
N TRP A 44 -3.60 -2.50 -0.87
CA TRP A 44 -2.70 -2.47 -2.00
C TRP A 44 -1.27 -2.65 -1.49
N VAL A 45 -0.37 -3.15 -2.33
CA VAL A 45 1.05 -3.27 -1.98
C VAL A 45 1.89 -2.53 -2.99
N ILE A 46 2.90 -1.80 -2.53
CA ILE A 46 3.87 -1.16 -3.42
C ILE A 46 4.73 -2.24 -4.07
N THR A 47 4.76 -2.25 -5.40
CA THR A 47 5.55 -3.20 -6.20
C THR A 47 6.80 -2.56 -6.80
N ALA A 48 6.74 -1.25 -7.10
CA ALA A 48 7.88 -0.48 -7.61
C ALA A 48 7.62 1.02 -7.41
N PHE A 49 8.69 1.82 -7.42
CA PHE A 49 8.62 3.26 -7.58
C PHE A 49 9.03 3.61 -9.01
N GLU A 50 8.22 4.39 -9.71
CA GLU A 50 8.45 4.75 -11.12
C GLU A 50 9.30 6.03 -11.23
N ALA A 51 9.43 6.78 -10.14
CA ALA A 51 10.21 8.01 -10.06
C ALA A 51 11.31 7.87 -9.01
N ASP A 52 12.48 8.45 -9.29
CA ASP A 52 13.62 8.50 -8.35
C ASP A 52 13.26 9.26 -7.06
N ASP A 53 12.47 10.33 -7.20
CA ASP A 53 11.88 11.12 -6.12
C ASP A 53 10.75 10.40 -5.37
N ARG A 54 10.40 9.17 -5.76
CA ARG A 54 9.32 8.36 -5.17
C ARG A 54 7.94 9.05 -5.15
N SER A 55 7.75 10.10 -5.94
CA SER A 55 6.45 10.78 -6.08
C SER A 55 5.41 9.92 -6.81
N ARG A 56 5.84 8.81 -7.44
CA ARG A 56 4.96 7.84 -8.12
C ARG A 56 5.31 6.41 -7.73
N ALA A 57 4.30 5.67 -7.27
CA ALA A 57 4.44 4.26 -6.94
C ALA A 57 3.50 3.42 -7.80
N ARG A 58 3.99 2.26 -8.21
CA ARG A 58 3.19 1.21 -8.82
C ARG A 58 2.71 0.28 -7.73
N VAL A 59 1.39 0.19 -7.60
CA VAL A 59 0.74 -0.66 -6.61
C VAL A 59 -0.01 -1.80 -7.26
N ARG A 60 -0.16 -2.88 -6.50
CA ARG A 60 -0.95 -4.06 -6.88
C ARG A 60 -1.95 -4.34 -5.77
N ARG A 61 -3.19 -4.63 -6.13
CA ARG A 61 -4.20 -5.01 -5.15
C ARG A 61 -3.83 -6.34 -4.52
N MET A 62 -3.82 -6.38 -3.18
CA MET A 62 -3.62 -7.63 -2.45
C MET A 62 -4.90 -8.45 -2.49
N THR A 63 -4.74 -9.76 -2.63
CA THR A 63 -5.84 -10.70 -2.46
C THR A 63 -6.19 -10.88 -0.98
N VAL A 64 -7.41 -11.34 -0.68
CA VAL A 64 -7.84 -11.63 0.70
C VAL A 64 -6.89 -12.61 1.39
N ASP A 65 -6.32 -13.57 0.65
CA ASP A 65 -5.35 -14.54 1.16
C ASP A 65 -4.03 -13.86 1.56
N GLU A 66 -3.49 -12.98 0.71
CA GLU A 66 -2.29 -12.20 1.00
C GLU A 66 -2.49 -11.26 2.20
N ILE A 67 -3.67 -10.65 2.32
CA ILE A 67 -4.02 -9.78 3.46
C ILE A 67 -4.02 -10.61 4.76
N ARG A 68 -4.61 -11.81 4.74
CA ARG A 68 -4.61 -12.70 5.91
C ARG A 68 -3.20 -13.13 6.27
N ALA A 69 -2.36 -13.47 5.27
CA ALA A 69 -0.98 -13.84 5.49
C ALA A 69 -0.15 -12.68 6.08
N ALA A 70 -0.35 -11.44 5.59
CA ALA A 70 0.31 -10.25 6.09
C ALA A 70 -0.10 -9.95 7.54
N ARG A 71 -1.41 -9.90 7.84
CA ARG A 71 -1.90 -9.68 9.21
C ARG A 71 -1.49 -10.79 10.18
N HIS A 72 -1.39 -12.04 9.73
CA HIS A 72 -0.87 -13.13 10.55
C HIS A 72 0.62 -12.94 10.88
N ARG A 73 1.44 -12.44 9.94
CA ARG A 73 2.85 -12.11 10.22
C ARG A 73 2.99 -10.95 11.20
N GLU A 74 2.18 -9.90 11.09
CA GLU A 74 2.17 -8.79 12.05
C GLU A 74 1.74 -9.24 13.44
N ALA A 75 0.71 -10.08 13.53
CA ALA A 75 0.28 -10.68 14.80
C ALA A 75 1.35 -11.61 15.39
N THR A 76 2.10 -12.34 14.55
CA THR A 76 3.20 -13.20 14.98
C THR A 76 4.42 -12.38 15.45
N ALA A 77 4.70 -11.25 14.78
CA ALA A 77 5.79 -10.35 15.15
C ALA A 77 5.59 -9.71 16.53
N ARG A 78 4.35 -9.33 16.88
CA ARG A 78 4.02 -8.80 18.22
C ARG A 78 4.11 -9.80 19.36
N ILE A 79 4.09 -11.10 19.08
CA ILE A 79 4.19 -12.15 20.12
C ILE A 79 5.65 -12.40 20.51
N TYR A 80 6.61 -11.90 19.73
CA TYR A 80 8.04 -12.13 19.91
C TYR A 80 8.84 -10.87 20.28
N GLU A 81 8.15 -9.83 20.78
CA GLU A 81 8.76 -8.64 21.36
C GLU A 81 8.74 -8.70 22.89
#